data_AF-A0A151MY23-F1
#
_entry.id   AF-A0A151MY23-F1
#
_cell.length_a   1.000
_cell.length_b   1.000
_cell.length_c   1.000
_cell.angle_alpha   90.00
_cell.angle_beta   90.00
_cell.angle_gamma   90.00
#
_symmetry.space_group_name_H-M   'P 1'
#
loop_
_entity.id
_entity.type
_entity.pdbx_description
1 polymer ?
#
loop_
_entity_poly.entity_id
_entity_poly.type
_entity_poly.pdbx_seq_one_letter_code
_entity_poly.pdbx_strand_id
1 'polypeptide(L)'
;MTLHLHLSQNQCSTVISTYSPTLGSDEQVKERFYSDLDNVFAFIPRDDKVILLGKFNTQVDCEHEIWTGTIGKNGVGKANANGILLLIKCAQHNMIVMNNVFFQKDQLKIKWKQLRSEHCHLLDYIIIQGRDLRDVLVTKVMKGFEDAGQTTDLCTQ
;
A
#
# COMPACT_ATOMS: atom_id res chain seq x y z
N MET A 1 -12.68 -4.44 0.62
CA MET A 1 -13.40 -4.91 -0.59
C MET A 1 -12.50 -5.89 -1.32
N THR A 2 -13.03 -6.99 -1.84
CA THR A 2 -12.28 -7.99 -2.61
C THR A 2 -12.95 -8.19 -3.96
N LEU A 3 -12.16 -8.22 -5.04
CA LEU A 3 -12.62 -8.42 -6.41
C LEU A 3 -11.83 -9.55 -7.04
N HIS A 4 -12.53 -10.57 -7.54
CA HIS A 4 -11.92 -11.68 -8.29
C HIS A 4 -12.01 -11.39 -9.79
N LEU A 5 -10.88 -11.48 -10.48
CA LEU A 5 -10.74 -11.24 -11.91
C LEU A 5 -10.21 -12.50 -12.58
N HIS A 6 -10.91 -12.97 -13.60
CA HIS A 6 -10.40 -14.01 -14.48
C HIS A 6 -9.44 -13.41 -15.51
N LEU A 7 -8.23 -13.94 -15.57
CA LEU A 7 -7.18 -13.58 -16.53
C LEU A 7 -7.15 -14.59 -17.68
N SER A 8 -6.27 -14.37 -18.65
CA SER A 8 -6.01 -15.35 -19.71
C SER A 8 -5.36 -16.62 -19.15
N GLN A 9 -5.38 -17.70 -19.94
CA GLN A 9 -4.71 -18.97 -19.61
C GLN A 9 -5.17 -19.61 -18.29
N ASN A 10 -6.46 -19.45 -17.95
CA ASN A 10 -7.06 -20.02 -16.74
C ASN A 10 -6.41 -19.53 -15.43
N GLN A 11 -5.79 -18.35 -15.44
CA GLN A 11 -5.29 -17.68 -14.24
C GLN A 11 -6.38 -16.78 -13.65
N CYS A 12 -6.32 -16.57 -12.34
CA CYS A 12 -7.19 -15.65 -11.63
C CYS A 12 -6.33 -14.65 -10.85
N SER A 13 -6.88 -13.47 -10.62
CA SER A 13 -6.29 -12.43 -9.77
C SER A 13 -7.32 -11.94 -8.77
N THR A 14 -6.91 -11.87 -7.51
CA THR A 14 -7.70 -11.28 -6.44
C THR A 14 -7.15 -9.90 -6.11
N VAL A 15 -7.98 -8.88 -6.32
CA VAL A 15 -7.70 -7.50 -5.97
C VAL A 15 -8.37 -7.18 -4.64
N ILE A 16 -7.58 -6.78 -3.65
CA ILE A 16 -8.06 -6.36 -2.33
C ILE A 16 -7.90 -4.85 -2.24
N SER A 17 -8.97 -4.13 -1.97
CA SER A 17 -8.94 -2.70 -1.66
C SER A 17 -9.21 -2.47 -0.18
N THR A 18 -8.31 -1.75 0.50
CA THR A 18 -8.37 -1.51 1.95
C THR A 18 -8.13 -0.06 2.32
N TYR A 19 -8.61 0.32 3.50
CA TYR A 19 -8.30 1.58 4.16
C TYR A 19 -7.82 1.25 5.57
N SER A 20 -6.55 1.51 5.85
CA SER A 20 -5.96 1.19 7.15
C SER A 20 -6.34 2.23 8.20
N PRO A 21 -6.47 1.82 9.47
CA PRO A 21 -6.56 2.75 10.59
C PRO A 21 -5.43 3.79 10.58
N THR A 22 -5.73 4.97 11.11
CA THR A 22 -4.77 6.08 11.20
C THR A 22 -3.73 5.81 12.30
N LEU A 23 -2.67 6.62 12.36
CA LEU A 23 -1.63 6.47 13.39
C LEU A 23 -2.20 6.60 14.82
N GLY A 24 -3.20 7.46 15.02
CA GLY A 24 -3.85 7.69 16.31
C GLY A 24 -5.03 6.77 16.63
N SER A 25 -5.32 5.77 15.79
CA SER A 25 -6.34 4.77 16.11
C SER A 25 -5.90 3.84 17.23
N ASP A 26 -6.86 3.33 18.01
CA ASP A 26 -6.59 2.38 19.09
C ASP A 26 -5.88 1.12 18.60
N GLU A 27 -5.04 0.53 19.45
CA GLU A 27 -4.26 -0.66 19.13
C GLU A 27 -5.16 -1.84 18.73
N GLN A 28 -6.26 -2.05 19.46
CA GLN A 28 -7.25 -3.09 19.14
C GLN A 28 -7.85 -2.94 17.74
N VAL A 29 -8.04 -1.70 17.27
CA VAL A 29 -8.56 -1.42 15.92
C VAL A 29 -7.52 -1.79 14.87
N LYS A 30 -6.24 -1.49 15.12
CA LYS A 30 -5.13 -1.86 14.23
C LYS A 30 -4.94 -3.38 14.18
N GLU A 31 -4.92 -4.04 15.32
CA GLU A 31 -4.81 -5.49 15.43
C GLU A 31 -5.93 -6.20 14.68
N ARG A 32 -7.18 -5.76 14.89
CA ARG A 32 -8.33 -6.31 14.18
C ARG A 32 -8.21 -6.12 12.67
N PHE A 33 -7.81 -4.94 12.21
CA PHE A 33 -7.60 -4.68 10.78
C PHE A 33 -6.59 -5.65 10.15
N TYR A 34 -5.42 -5.83 10.78
CA TYR A 34 -4.41 -6.74 10.23
C TYR A 34 -4.77 -8.22 10.38
N SER A 35 -5.52 -8.59 11.42
CA SER A 35 -6.06 -9.95 11.57
C SER A 35 -7.12 -10.25 10.49
N ASP A 36 -7.99 -9.29 10.19
CA ASP A 36 -8.97 -9.43 9.12
C ASP A 36 -8.27 -9.55 7.76
N LEU A 37 -7.18 -8.81 7.56
CA LEU A 37 -6.36 -8.92 6.35
C LEU A 37 -5.70 -10.31 6.22
N ASP A 38 -5.19 -10.88 7.32
CA ASP A 38 -4.65 -12.25 7.34
C ASP A 38 -5.72 -13.27 6.95
N ASN A 39 -6.94 -13.11 7.46
CA ASN A 39 -8.07 -13.97 7.12
C ASN A 39 -8.39 -13.89 5.63
N VAL A 40 -8.42 -12.68 5.05
CA VAL A 40 -8.64 -12.50 3.61
C VAL A 40 -7.57 -13.23 2.80
N PHE A 41 -6.29 -13.11 3.17
CA PHE A 41 -5.22 -13.85 2.49
C PHE A 41 -5.39 -15.37 2.60
N ALA A 42 -5.86 -15.89 3.73
CA ALA A 42 -6.08 -17.32 3.93
C ALA A 42 -7.19 -17.90 3.03
N PHE A 43 -8.19 -17.10 2.64
CA PHE A 43 -9.28 -17.53 1.77
C PHE A 43 -8.95 -17.44 0.27
N ILE A 44 -7.88 -16.76 -0.11
CA ILE A 44 -7.51 -16.61 -1.51
C ILE A 44 -6.87 -17.91 -2.02
N PRO A 45 -7.30 -18.43 -3.19
CA PRO A 45 -6.66 -19.60 -3.78
C PRO A 45 -5.16 -19.41 -3.97
N ARG A 46 -4.38 -20.45 -3.69
CA ARG A 46 -2.91 -20.37 -3.78
C ARG A 46 -2.40 -20.07 -5.18
N ASP A 47 -3.16 -20.35 -6.22
CA ASP A 47 -2.78 -20.10 -7.61
C ASP A 47 -3.22 -18.71 -8.10
N ASP A 48 -4.06 -18.02 -7.33
CA ASP A 48 -4.47 -16.66 -7.64
C ASP A 48 -3.30 -15.69 -7.40
N LYS A 49 -3.17 -14.74 -8.32
CA LYS A 49 -2.35 -13.56 -8.11
C LYS A 49 -3.04 -12.66 -7.10
N VAL A 50 -2.29 -11.97 -6.25
CA VAL A 50 -2.89 -11.05 -5.28
C VAL A 50 -2.33 -9.66 -5.43
N ILE A 51 -3.24 -8.70 -5.53
CA ILE A 51 -2.95 -7.27 -5.60
C ILE A 51 -3.69 -6.58 -4.46
N LEU A 52 -2.94 -6.12 -3.47
CA LEU A 52 -3.43 -5.31 -2.37
C LEU A 52 -3.24 -3.83 -2.71
N LEU A 53 -4.35 -3.10 -2.76
CA LEU A 53 -4.44 -1.67 -3.03
C LEU A 53 -5.02 -0.99 -1.81
N GLY A 54 -4.57 0.22 -1.50
CA GLY A 54 -5.23 0.96 -0.45
C GLY A 54 -4.46 2.13 0.11
N LYS A 55 -5.17 2.89 0.92
CA LYS A 55 -4.59 3.95 1.73
C LYS A 55 -4.22 3.36 3.09
N PHE A 56 -2.93 3.21 3.34
CA PHE A 56 -2.44 2.59 4.57
C PHE A 56 -2.12 3.60 5.69
N ASN A 57 -2.13 4.91 5.39
CA ASN A 57 -1.81 5.95 6.37
C ASN A 57 -0.42 5.74 7.03
N THR A 58 0.51 5.13 6.30
CA THR A 58 1.84 4.73 6.78
C THR A 58 2.95 5.43 6.04
N GLN A 59 4.13 5.47 6.65
CA GLN A 59 5.40 5.66 5.93
C GLN A 59 6.16 4.36 6.05
N VAL A 60 6.57 3.78 4.92
CA VAL A 60 7.36 2.53 4.89
C VAL A 60 8.85 2.87 4.89
N ASP A 61 9.65 1.94 5.40
CA ASP A 61 11.10 2.08 5.47
C ASP A 61 11.74 2.16 4.08
N CYS A 62 12.93 2.75 4.02
CA CYS A 62 13.81 2.72 2.85
C CYS A 62 14.96 1.69 3.00
N GLU A 63 15.17 1.13 4.19
CA GLU A 63 16.20 0.14 4.49
C GLU A 63 15.90 -1.23 3.85
N HIS A 64 16.12 -1.33 2.54
CA HIS A 64 15.86 -2.53 1.73
C HIS A 64 16.62 -3.76 2.20
N GLU A 65 17.80 -3.58 2.81
CA GLU A 65 18.60 -4.70 3.32
C GLU A 65 17.88 -5.42 4.49
N ILE A 66 17.21 -4.67 5.36
CA ILE A 66 16.40 -5.22 6.45
C ILE A 66 15.14 -5.88 5.89
N TRP A 67 14.46 -5.21 4.97
CA TRP A 67 13.18 -5.63 4.39
C TRP A 67 13.36 -6.32 3.04
N THR A 68 14.37 -7.20 2.95
CA THR A 68 14.73 -7.91 1.72
C THR A 68 13.52 -8.69 1.21
N GLY A 69 13.18 -8.50 -0.06
CA GLY A 69 12.02 -9.16 -0.69
C GLY A 69 10.66 -8.57 -0.30
N THR A 70 10.60 -7.50 0.51
CA THR A 70 9.35 -6.81 0.89
C THR A 70 9.27 -5.39 0.33
N ILE A 71 10.40 -4.68 0.25
CA ILE A 71 10.48 -3.35 -0.38
C ILE A 71 11.55 -3.33 -1.45
N GLY A 72 11.45 -2.37 -2.37
CA GLY A 72 12.51 -2.07 -3.33
C GLY A 72 13.51 -1.01 -2.84
N LYS A 73 14.58 -0.82 -3.62
CA LYS A 73 15.71 0.06 -3.30
C LYS A 73 15.42 1.56 -3.44
N ASN A 74 14.26 1.94 -3.98
CA ASN A 74 13.93 3.32 -4.33
C ASN A 74 13.01 4.00 -3.29
N GLY A 75 12.86 3.41 -2.11
CA GLY A 75 12.11 3.99 -1.00
C GLY A 75 12.74 5.27 -0.46
N VAL A 76 11.93 6.11 0.19
CA VAL A 76 12.37 7.38 0.79
C VAL A 76 11.74 7.54 2.16
N GLY A 77 12.51 8.05 3.13
CA GLY A 77 12.04 8.29 4.48
C GLY A 77 12.24 7.08 5.41
N LYS A 78 11.74 7.21 6.64
CA LYS A 78 11.83 6.19 7.68
C LYS A 78 10.44 5.67 8.01
N ALA A 79 10.35 4.39 8.35
CA ALA A 79 9.09 3.81 8.75
C ALA A 79 8.52 4.46 10.03
N ASN A 80 7.20 4.71 10.03
CA ASN A 80 6.46 4.97 11.28
C ASN A 80 5.91 3.64 11.86
N ALA A 81 5.31 3.69 13.04
CA ALA A 81 4.80 2.48 13.72
C ALA A 81 3.84 1.66 12.84
N ASN A 82 2.89 2.31 12.16
CA ASN A 82 2.00 1.61 11.24
C ASN A 82 2.76 1.05 10.02
N GLY A 83 3.77 1.77 9.52
CA GLY A 83 4.61 1.30 8.42
C GLY A 83 5.40 0.04 8.76
N ILE A 84 5.92 -0.05 9.98
CA ILE A 84 6.56 -1.28 10.48
C ILE A 84 5.54 -2.42 10.53
N LEU A 85 4.33 -2.20 11.05
CA LEU A 85 3.28 -3.22 11.07
C LEU A 85 2.92 -3.71 9.66
N LEU A 86 2.78 -2.80 8.70
CA LEU A 86 2.55 -3.13 7.30
C LEU A 86 3.69 -3.98 6.73
N LEU A 87 4.95 -3.62 7.00
CA LEU A 87 6.12 -4.35 6.49
C LEU A 87 6.23 -5.75 7.10
N ILE A 88 5.94 -5.92 8.39
CA ILE A 88 5.87 -7.23 9.04
C ILE A 88 4.82 -8.10 8.35
N LYS A 89 3.62 -7.54 8.10
CA LYS A 89 2.54 -8.26 7.43
C LYS A 89 2.88 -8.63 5.99
N CYS A 90 3.51 -7.71 5.26
CA CYS A 90 3.98 -8.00 3.91
C CYS A 90 5.03 -9.13 3.90
N ALA A 91 6.00 -9.08 4.81
CA ALA A 91 7.02 -10.13 4.93
C ALA A 91 6.40 -11.50 5.27
N GLN A 92 5.40 -11.55 6.16
CA GLN A 92 4.68 -12.78 6.52
C GLN A 92 3.99 -13.44 5.32
N HIS A 93 3.44 -12.64 4.40
CA HIS A 93 2.69 -13.12 3.24
C HIS A 93 3.48 -13.10 1.93
N ASN A 94 4.81 -12.91 1.99
CA ASN A 94 5.69 -12.75 0.81
C ASN A 94 5.19 -11.67 -0.16
N MET A 95 4.75 -10.53 0.37
CA MET A 95 4.21 -9.41 -0.39
C MET A 95 5.26 -8.32 -0.57
N ILE A 96 5.24 -7.64 -1.72
CA ILE A 96 6.18 -6.59 -2.12
C ILE A 96 5.46 -5.26 -2.26
N VAL A 97 5.96 -4.23 -1.57
CA VAL A 97 5.52 -2.83 -1.71
C VAL A 97 6.10 -2.24 -2.98
N MET A 98 5.26 -2.08 -4.00
CA MET A 98 5.69 -1.75 -5.37
C MET A 98 6.11 -0.29 -5.56
N ASN A 99 5.62 0.62 -4.72
CA ASN A 99 5.95 2.03 -4.79
C ASN A 99 7.46 2.31 -4.64
N ASN A 100 8.19 1.40 -4.00
CA ASN A 100 9.64 1.53 -3.76
C ASN A 100 10.47 0.66 -4.73
N VAL A 101 9.83 -0.14 -5.60
CA VAL A 101 10.51 -1.04 -6.55
C VAL A 101 11.02 -0.29 -7.76
N PHE A 102 10.16 0.52 -8.39
CA PHE A 102 10.55 1.26 -9.58
C PHE A 102 11.12 2.63 -9.22
N PHE A 103 12.18 3.01 -9.94
CA PHE A 103 12.70 4.37 -9.81
C PHE A 103 11.66 5.35 -10.34
N GLN A 104 11.23 6.25 -9.47
CA GLN A 104 10.45 7.43 -9.83
C GLN A 104 11.24 8.65 -9.36
N LYS A 105 11.20 9.75 -10.12
CA LYS A 105 11.75 11.02 -9.65
C LYS A 105 11.04 11.39 -8.34
N ASP A 106 11.79 11.76 -7.32
CA ASP A 106 11.24 11.97 -5.96
C ASP A 106 10.12 13.01 -5.93
N GLN A 107 10.15 13.98 -6.85
CA GLN A 107 9.09 14.98 -7.08
C GLN A 107 7.69 14.38 -7.41
N LEU A 108 7.61 13.11 -7.81
CA LEU A 108 6.37 12.41 -8.14
C LEU A 108 5.90 11.46 -7.02
N LYS A 109 6.80 10.99 -6.15
CA LYS A 109 6.47 10.07 -5.02
C LYS A 109 5.74 10.78 -3.86
N ILE A 110 5.74 12.11 -3.90
CA ILE A 110 5.31 13.05 -2.88
C ILE A 110 3.82 13.33 -3.06
N LYS A 111 2.96 12.85 -2.13
CA LYS A 111 1.52 13.13 -2.28
C LYS A 111 0.66 13.12 -1.01
N TRP A 112 0.72 14.22 -0.26
CA TRP A 112 -0.36 14.91 0.46
C TRP A 112 0.31 16.11 1.14
N LYS A 113 0.12 17.34 0.62
CA LYS A 113 0.66 18.55 1.25
C LYS A 113 -0.37 19.05 2.25
N GLN A 114 -0.09 18.99 3.55
CA GLN A 114 -0.92 19.73 4.50
C GLN A 114 -0.74 21.22 4.20
N LEU A 115 -1.81 22.01 4.20
CA LEU A 115 -1.80 23.46 3.91
C LEU A 115 -0.80 24.28 4.76
N ARG A 116 -0.18 23.67 5.79
CA ARG A 116 0.81 24.27 6.69
C ARG A 116 2.14 23.49 6.79
N SER A 117 2.34 22.39 6.06
CA SER A 117 3.59 21.62 6.11
C SER A 117 4.23 21.46 4.73
N GLU A 118 5.55 21.60 4.66
CA GLU A 118 6.33 21.32 3.46
C GLU A 118 6.48 19.81 3.17
N HIS A 119 6.10 18.96 4.14
CA HIS A 119 6.19 17.51 4.03
C HIS A 119 5.00 16.94 3.28
N CYS A 120 5.28 16.04 2.34
CA CYS A 120 4.29 15.27 1.61
C CYS A 120 4.48 13.79 1.88
N HIS A 121 3.39 13.06 2.13
CA HIS A 121 3.45 11.65 2.50
C HIS A 121 2.79 10.78 1.45
N LEU A 122 3.46 9.72 1.01
CA LEU A 122 2.84 8.66 0.22
C LEU A 122 1.99 7.81 1.15
N LEU A 123 0.66 7.85 0.99
CA LEU A 123 -0.26 7.08 1.84
C LEU A 123 -0.94 5.93 1.08
N ASP A 124 -0.91 5.98 -0.25
CA ASP A 124 -1.52 4.99 -1.14
C ASP A 124 -0.46 4.03 -1.67
N TYR A 125 -0.68 2.74 -1.43
CA TYR A 125 0.27 1.69 -1.80
C TYR A 125 -0.35 0.67 -2.73
N ILE A 126 0.48 0.19 -3.65
CA ILE A 126 0.24 -1.02 -4.44
C ILE A 126 1.19 -2.07 -3.91
N ILE A 127 0.64 -3.20 -3.48
CA ILE A 127 1.37 -4.30 -2.87
C ILE A 127 0.96 -5.59 -3.61
N ILE A 128 1.92 -6.40 -4.01
CA ILE A 128 1.66 -7.64 -4.78
C ILE A 128 2.36 -8.83 -4.16
N GLN A 129 2.02 -10.05 -4.56
CA GLN A 129 2.84 -11.22 -4.21
C GLN A 129 4.21 -11.18 -4.89
N GLY A 130 5.24 -11.59 -4.16
CA GLY A 130 6.62 -11.53 -4.65
C GLY A 130 6.90 -12.42 -5.84
N ARG A 131 6.19 -13.55 -5.98
CA ARG A 131 6.31 -14.43 -7.16
C ARG A 131 5.80 -13.76 -8.45
N ASP A 132 4.89 -12.79 -8.33
CA ASP A 132 4.27 -12.09 -9.46
C ASP A 132 5.02 -10.79 -9.82
N LEU A 133 6.17 -10.53 -9.19
CA LEU A 133 6.96 -9.30 -9.40
C LEU A 133 7.28 -9.06 -10.88
N ARG A 134 7.55 -10.13 -11.63
CA ARG A 134 7.90 -10.05 -13.06
C ARG A 134 6.74 -9.64 -13.96
N ASP A 135 5.50 -9.69 -13.46
CA ASP A 135 4.31 -9.31 -14.20
C ASP A 135 4.01 -7.81 -14.10
N VAL A 136 4.64 -7.10 -13.16
CA VAL A 136 4.46 -5.66 -13.02
C VAL A 136 5.49 -4.93 -13.86
N LEU A 137 5.01 -4.21 -14.87
CA LEU A 137 5.87 -3.39 -15.74
C LEU A 137 6.28 -2.08 -15.07
N VAL A 138 5.33 -1.42 -14.40
CA VAL A 138 5.57 -0.14 -13.72
C VAL A 138 4.51 0.10 -12.66
N THR A 139 4.92 0.71 -11.56
CA THR A 139 4.01 1.40 -10.63
C THR A 139 4.35 2.88 -10.71
N LYS A 140 3.34 3.74 -10.81
CA LYS A 140 3.49 5.19 -10.87
C LYS A 140 2.60 5.87 -9.84
N VAL A 141 3.19 6.77 -9.06
CA VAL A 141 2.40 7.72 -8.29
C VAL A 141 1.92 8.81 -9.24
N MET A 142 0.60 8.95 -9.39
CA MET A 142 -0.01 9.98 -10.22
C MET A 142 -0.38 11.18 -9.35
N LYS A 143 -0.18 12.42 -9.82
CA LYS A 143 -0.72 13.61 -9.13
C LYS A 143 -2.24 13.67 -9.31
N GLY A 144 -2.93 14.19 -8.29
CA GLY A 144 -4.38 14.35 -8.34
C GLY A 144 -4.65 15.65 -9.07
N PHE A 145 -5.82 15.77 -9.69
CA PHE A 145 -6.27 17.06 -10.17
C PHE A 145 -6.46 17.99 -8.96
N GLU A 146 -5.73 19.09 -8.93
CA GLU A 146 -6.09 20.25 -8.11
C GLU A 146 -7.15 21.01 -8.90
N ASP A 147 -8.43 20.71 -8.68
CA ASP A 147 -9.47 21.65 -9.05
C ASP A 147 -9.38 22.83 -8.07
N ALA A 148 -8.86 23.94 -8.59
CA ALA A 148 -8.97 25.23 -7.95
C ALA A 148 -10.45 25.61 -7.86
N GLY A 149 -11.10 25.34 -6.74
CA GLY A 149 -12.44 25.86 -6.46
C GLY A 149 -13.31 24.93 -5.63
N GLN A 150 -13.45 25.28 -4.34
CA GLN A 150 -14.61 25.02 -3.48
C GLN A 150 -15.45 23.77 -3.77
N THR A 151 -15.34 22.73 -2.93
CA THR A 151 -16.53 21.98 -2.49
C THR A 151 -16.30 21.35 -1.11
N THR A 152 -16.94 22.00 -0.12
CA THR A 152 -17.63 21.42 1.04
C THR A 152 -16.86 20.49 1.99
N ASP A 153 -16.61 21.03 3.19
CA ASP A 153 -16.92 20.36 4.45
C ASP A 153 -18.15 19.46 4.28
N LEU A 154 -18.04 18.18 4.63
CA LEU A 154 -19.16 17.39 5.14
C LEU A 154 -18.65 16.12 5.83
N CYS A 155 -19.23 15.91 7.02
CA CYS A 155 -19.29 14.69 7.82
C CYS A 155 -18.12 14.40 8.78
N THR A 156 -18.06 15.17 9.86
CA THR A 156 -18.09 14.54 11.20
C THR A 156 -19.54 14.59 11.69
N GLN A 157 -20.06 13.47 12.17
CA GLN A 157 -21.17 13.49 13.13
C GLN A 157 -20.68 14.11 14.44
#